data_AF-A0A5C7LU15-F1
#
_entry.id   AF-A0A5C7LU15-F1
#
_cell.length_a   1.000
_cell.length_b   1.000
_cell.length_c   1.000
_cell.angle_alpha   90.00
_cell.angle_beta   90.00
_cell.angle_gamma   90.00
#
_symmetry.space_group_name_H-M   'P 1'
#
loop_
_entity.id
_entity.type
_entity.pdbx_description
1 polymer ?
#
loop_
_entity_poly.entity_id
_entity_poly.type
_entity_poly.pdbx_seq_one_letter_code
_entity_poly.pdbx_strand_id
1 'polypeptide(L)'
;MIQAMTQTTVISGTRRSQRLVFIADGTLYMSTELAIPVQGGSGSGIVSPSATPQLCQISGSGKVFIAERGADLQLFDASTGNMASFTATAGTAPTGCGLCCIYRNRLVVAGKSGDEQNFFASRQGTYTDWDYAETDPQAAWAGNSIKTGKLPDIITALIPVSDDSLVMGGDHSITVMRGDPGYGGSIQQVSDKVGIAGPEAWTTDPAGNLYFLGQDGLYRMGPAGGIENLSSMRLTDFFGALDRNEYYLQLRWDERHHGLWIFATTKNNDLSTHVFWDARNDAFFPMQFPHEFGPVSSLVWDADKAEDQALMLGARNNLLQRQDDAATADDETAIASHVYVGPVRPSGDWRETKYIAFNAVLGEIPTGLTESDWNLEWIAQVGATPYLSLTDPDETRSGSFVASGEQDPVGMRLTGHSLFIRLANSTLDKVWSCERLNVQALPAGQEGL
;
A
#
# COMPACT_ATOMS: atom_id res chain seq x y z
N MET A 1 12.20 -9.65 10.81
CA MET A 1 11.37 -8.83 9.88
C MET A 1 11.77 -7.36 9.93
N ILE A 2 11.64 -6.62 8.81
CA ILE A 2 11.77 -5.16 8.80
C ILE A 2 10.47 -4.52 9.33
N GLN A 3 10.49 -4.02 10.55
CA GLN A 3 9.30 -3.61 11.31
C GLN A 3 8.74 -2.24 10.91
N ALA A 4 9.60 -1.31 10.54
CA ALA A 4 9.22 0.03 10.11
C ALA A 4 10.33 0.69 9.29
N MET A 5 9.96 1.62 8.41
CA MET A 5 10.89 2.36 7.56
C MET A 5 10.44 3.81 7.41
N THR A 6 11.40 4.73 7.31
CA THR A 6 11.16 6.13 6.95
C THR A 6 12.36 6.69 6.21
N GLN A 7 12.14 7.78 5.47
CA GLN A 7 13.18 8.58 4.84
C GLN A 7 13.29 9.90 5.60
N THR A 8 14.53 10.30 5.90
CA THR A 8 14.81 11.65 6.40
C THR A 8 15.87 12.32 5.52
N THR A 9 15.89 13.65 5.53
CA THR A 9 16.88 14.45 4.83
C THR A 9 17.75 15.17 5.86
N VAL A 10 19.07 15.06 5.70
CA VAL A 10 20.07 15.80 6.48
C VAL A 10 20.80 16.77 5.55
N ILE A 11 21.03 17.99 6.02
CA ILE A 11 21.92 18.93 5.34
C ILE A 11 23.31 18.76 5.97
N SER A 12 24.26 18.23 5.20
CA SER A 12 25.65 18.08 5.63
C SER A 12 26.55 18.94 4.74
N GLY A 13 27.10 20.01 5.30
CA GLY A 13 27.86 21.00 4.53
C GLY A 13 26.99 21.68 3.47
N THR A 14 27.40 21.59 2.19
CA THR A 14 26.70 22.21 1.05
C THR A 14 25.80 21.24 0.28
N ARG A 15 25.62 20.00 0.75
CA ARG A 15 24.81 18.99 0.04
C ARG A 15 23.66 18.48 0.91
N ARG A 16 22.51 18.32 0.25
CA ARG A 16 21.41 17.49 0.75
C ARG A 16 21.90 16.03 0.76
N SER A 17 21.62 15.30 1.83
CA SER A 17 21.88 13.86 1.93
C SER A 17 20.61 13.19 2.42
N GLN A 18 20.05 12.31 1.60
CA GLN A 18 18.88 11.51 1.94
C GLN A 18 19.33 10.27 2.72
N ARG A 19 18.60 9.96 3.80
CA ARG A 19 18.89 8.86 4.71
C ARG A 19 17.67 7.95 4.80
N LEU A 20 17.87 6.67 4.52
CA LEU A 20 16.90 5.64 4.84
C LEU A 20 17.14 5.23 6.28
N VAL A 21 16.07 5.19 7.08
CA VAL A 21 16.12 4.69 8.46
C VAL A 21 15.08 3.59 8.58
N PHE A 22 15.49 2.43 9.08
CA PHE A 22 14.59 1.30 9.27
C PHE A 22 14.96 0.50 10.51
N ILE A 23 14.01 -0.29 10.99
CA ILE A 23 14.20 -1.18 12.14
C ILE A 23 14.00 -2.61 11.68
N ALA A 24 14.98 -3.47 11.91
CA ALA A 24 14.91 -4.90 11.62
C ALA A 24 15.26 -5.70 12.88
N ASP A 25 14.36 -6.58 13.30
CA ASP A 25 14.47 -7.40 14.53
C ASP A 25 14.90 -6.58 15.77
N GLY A 26 14.25 -5.43 15.97
CA GLY A 26 14.51 -4.52 17.09
C GLY A 26 15.82 -3.73 16.99
N THR A 27 16.56 -3.86 15.90
CA THR A 27 17.81 -3.13 15.66
C THR A 27 17.59 -2.05 14.61
N LEU A 28 18.06 -0.83 14.90
CA LEU A 28 17.95 0.30 13.98
C LEU A 28 19.12 0.28 12.99
N TYR A 29 18.78 0.46 11.72
CA TYR A 29 19.73 0.60 10.63
C TYR A 29 19.50 1.93 9.92
N MET A 30 20.56 2.45 9.34
CA MET A 30 20.50 3.61 8.47
C MET A 30 21.33 3.38 7.21
N SER A 31 20.91 3.96 6.10
CA SER A 31 21.72 4.03 4.89
C SER A 31 21.80 5.47 4.37
N THR A 32 22.94 5.81 3.80
CA THR A 32 23.10 6.97 2.91
C THR A 32 22.69 6.58 1.52
N GLU A 33 21.68 7.24 0.96
CA GLU A 33 21.21 6.92 -0.39
C GLU A 33 20.86 5.41 -0.48
N LEU A 34 21.24 4.74 -1.57
CA LEU A 34 21.07 3.29 -1.75
C LEU A 34 22.33 2.48 -1.37
N ALA A 35 23.16 2.99 -0.46
CA ALA A 35 24.34 2.27 0.02
C ALA A 35 23.97 1.07 0.93
N ILE A 36 24.97 0.24 1.25
CA ILE A 36 24.81 -0.84 2.23
C ILE A 36 24.42 -0.23 3.59
N PRO A 37 23.28 -0.63 4.18
CA PRO A 37 22.88 -0.12 5.49
C PRO A 37 23.89 -0.45 6.58
N VAL A 38 24.10 0.50 7.49
CA VAL A 38 24.91 0.35 8.69
C VAL A 38 24.00 0.41 9.92
N GLN A 39 24.38 -0.28 10.99
CA GLN A 39 23.64 -0.17 12.25
C GLN A 39 23.71 1.29 12.76
N GLY A 40 22.55 1.86 13.07
CA GLY A 40 22.45 3.19 13.68
C GLY A 40 22.37 3.07 15.20
N GLY A 41 23.16 3.90 15.91
CA GLY A 41 23.27 3.86 17.36
C GLY A 41 24.03 2.64 17.91
N SER A 42 24.36 2.69 19.19
CA SER A 42 25.14 1.65 19.89
C SER A 42 24.29 0.53 20.51
N GLY A 43 23.12 0.21 19.96
CA GLY A 43 22.17 -0.71 20.62
C GLY A 43 21.41 -1.66 19.69
N SER A 44 21.36 -2.93 20.09
CA SER A 44 20.33 -3.90 19.71
C SER A 44 19.14 -3.80 20.69
N GLY A 45 17.92 -4.10 20.25
CA GLY A 45 16.74 -4.10 21.13
C GLY A 45 16.22 -2.70 21.47
N ILE A 46 16.32 -1.78 20.49
CA ILE A 46 15.71 -0.44 20.56
C ILE A 46 14.18 -0.59 20.60
N VAL A 47 13.64 -1.53 19.81
CA VAL A 47 12.23 -1.89 19.77
C VAL A 47 12.07 -3.39 20.02
N SER A 48 10.94 -3.82 20.56
CA SER A 48 10.65 -5.26 20.69
C SER A 48 10.63 -5.94 19.31
N PRO A 49 11.28 -7.09 19.08
CA PRO A 49 11.40 -7.69 17.73
C PRO A 49 10.08 -8.05 17.02
N SER A 50 8.98 -8.19 17.78
CA SER A 50 7.64 -8.49 17.25
C SER A 50 6.72 -7.26 17.18
N ALA A 51 7.20 -6.08 17.57
CA ALA A 51 6.40 -4.86 17.52
C ALA A 51 6.31 -4.29 16.09
N THR A 52 5.34 -3.40 15.88
CA THR A 52 5.24 -2.56 14.68
C THR A 52 5.34 -1.10 15.14
N PRO A 53 6.56 -0.57 15.34
CA PRO A 53 6.72 0.80 15.78
C PRO A 53 6.30 1.75 14.65
N GLN A 54 5.88 2.96 15.01
CA GLN A 54 5.72 4.06 14.07
C GLN A 54 6.93 4.97 14.11
N LEU A 55 7.37 5.42 12.94
CA LEU A 55 8.46 6.35 12.77
C LEU A 55 7.92 7.67 12.26
N CYS A 56 8.23 8.76 12.95
CA CYS A 56 7.96 10.10 12.43
C CYS A 56 9.23 10.94 12.39
N GLN A 57 9.44 11.58 11.24
CA GLN A 57 10.66 12.30 10.92
C GLN A 57 10.42 13.81 10.85
N ILE A 58 11.47 14.57 11.14
CA ILE A 58 11.54 16.01 10.84
C ILE A 58 12.59 16.21 9.76
N SER A 59 12.12 16.40 8.53
CA SER A 59 12.96 16.70 7.37
C SER A 59 13.86 17.91 7.64
N GLY A 60 15.14 17.79 7.29
CA GLY A 60 16.16 18.84 7.46
C GLY A 60 16.93 18.77 8.77
N SER A 61 16.33 18.25 9.85
CA SER A 61 17.00 18.11 11.16
C SER A 61 17.68 16.75 11.36
N GLY A 62 17.33 15.74 10.56
CA GLY A 62 17.78 14.36 10.74
C GLY A 62 17.14 13.63 11.93
N LYS A 63 16.23 14.26 12.67
CA LYS A 63 15.56 13.64 13.81
C LYS A 63 14.45 12.69 13.37
N VAL A 64 14.43 11.51 13.97
CA VAL A 64 13.39 10.49 13.80
C VAL A 64 12.93 10.06 15.19
N PHE A 65 11.64 10.24 15.49
CA PHE A 65 11.03 9.71 16.70
C PHE A 65 10.46 8.33 16.42
N ILE A 66 10.60 7.46 17.41
CA ILE A 66 10.14 6.08 17.38
C ILE A 66 9.08 5.93 18.46
N ALA A 67 7.87 5.56 18.04
CA ALA A 67 6.75 5.29 18.93
C ALA A 67 6.43 3.80 18.90
N GLU A 68 6.56 3.13 20.05
CA GLU A 68 6.17 1.74 20.26
C GLU A 68 5.07 1.67 21.32
N ARG A 69 3.99 0.95 21.01
CA ARG A 69 2.89 0.76 21.95
C ARG A 69 3.40 0.11 23.24
N GLY A 70 3.16 0.77 24.37
CA GLY A 70 3.60 0.30 25.68
C GLY A 70 5.04 0.67 26.09
N ALA A 71 5.79 1.36 25.23
CA ALA A 71 7.14 1.84 25.53
C ALA A 71 7.21 3.38 25.60
N ASP A 72 8.34 3.90 26.07
CA ASP A 72 8.65 5.33 26.05
C ASP A 72 9.07 5.77 24.65
N LEU A 73 8.80 7.03 24.30
CA LEU A 73 9.25 7.62 23.04
C LEU A 73 10.77 7.64 22.98
N GLN A 74 11.31 7.24 21.83
CA GLN A 74 12.74 7.27 21.57
C GLN A 74 13.07 8.24 20.45
N LEU A 75 14.30 8.75 20.45
CA LEU A 75 14.79 9.70 19.46
C LEU A 75 16.07 9.16 18.82
N PHE A 76 16.06 9.08 17.49
CA PHE A 76 17.24 8.80 16.69
C PHE A 76 17.66 10.07 15.93
N ASP A 77 18.96 10.35 15.91
CA ASP A 77 19.54 11.45 15.15
C ASP A 77 20.34 10.89 13.96
N ALA A 78 19.73 10.94 12.77
CA ALA A 78 20.34 10.48 11.52
C ALA A 78 21.52 11.34 11.04
N SER A 79 21.72 12.53 11.62
CA SER A 79 22.88 13.37 11.30
C SER A 79 24.15 12.86 11.99
N THR A 80 24.02 12.35 13.21
CA THR A 80 25.12 11.76 13.99
C THR A 80 25.16 10.24 13.91
N GLY A 81 24.07 9.61 13.46
CA GLY A 81 23.91 8.16 13.40
C GLY A 81 23.75 7.53 14.79
N ASN A 82 23.31 8.28 15.80
CA ASN A 82 23.20 7.81 17.17
C ASN A 82 21.78 7.98 17.74
N MET A 83 21.44 7.11 18.69
CA MET A 83 20.29 7.33 19.56
C MET A 83 20.57 8.53 20.46
N ALA A 84 19.58 9.41 20.59
CA ALA A 84 19.60 10.54 21.50
C ALA A 84 18.62 10.30 22.67
N SER A 85 18.93 10.86 23.83
CA SER A 85 18.01 10.82 24.97
C SER A 85 16.76 11.64 24.66
N PHE A 86 15.59 11.01 24.72
CA PHE A 86 14.32 11.72 24.70
C PHE A 86 13.89 11.99 26.15
N THR A 87 14.08 13.22 26.62
CA THR A 87 13.70 13.63 27.97
C THR A 87 12.91 14.92 27.88
N ALA A 88 11.77 14.97 28.57
CA ALA A 88 10.94 16.16 28.58
C ALA A 88 11.72 17.32 29.23
N THR A 89 11.80 18.45 28.52
CA THR A 89 12.44 19.67 29.03
C THR A 89 11.50 20.44 29.96
N ALA A 90 10.19 20.29 29.76
CA ALA A 90 9.13 20.81 30.62
C ALA A 90 7.91 19.87 30.55
N GLY A 91 7.11 19.86 31.61
CA GLY A 91 5.95 18.96 31.75
C GLY A 91 6.32 17.49 31.80
N THR A 92 5.42 16.62 31.30
CA THR A 92 5.62 15.16 31.28
C THR A 92 5.20 14.60 29.94
N ALA A 93 6.16 14.03 29.22
CA ALA A 93 5.90 13.35 27.95
C ALA A 93 4.97 12.15 28.17
N PRO A 94 3.99 11.93 27.29
CA PRO A 94 3.13 10.75 27.35
C PRO A 94 3.94 9.49 27.05
N THR A 95 3.61 8.40 27.75
CA THR A 95 4.24 7.09 27.60
C THR A 95 3.27 6.07 27.05
N GLY A 96 3.79 5.04 26.37
CA GLY A 96 3.02 3.93 25.82
C GLY A 96 2.19 4.25 24.57
N CYS A 97 2.47 5.38 23.91
CA CYS A 97 1.82 5.77 22.66
C CYS A 97 2.40 4.97 21.49
N GLY A 98 1.53 4.30 20.71
CA GLY A 98 1.94 3.53 19.53
C GLY A 98 1.86 4.29 18.20
N LEU A 99 1.36 5.53 18.21
CA LEU A 99 1.20 6.36 17.01
C LEU A 99 1.96 7.66 17.17
N CYS A 100 2.58 8.14 16.10
CA CYS A 100 3.25 9.44 16.08
C CYS A 100 3.21 10.10 14.70
N CYS A 101 3.09 11.43 14.67
CA CYS A 101 3.26 12.22 13.47
C CYS A 101 3.78 13.62 13.81
N ILE A 102 4.23 14.36 12.80
CA ILE A 102 4.55 15.78 12.92
C ILE A 102 3.39 16.60 12.35
N TYR A 103 2.83 17.49 13.15
CA TYR A 103 1.76 18.40 12.74
C TYR A 103 2.03 19.80 13.29
N ARG A 104 1.99 20.83 12.44
CA ARG A 104 2.25 22.24 12.82
C ARG A 104 3.54 22.46 13.60
N ASN A 105 4.59 21.70 13.24
CA ASN A 105 5.87 21.69 13.95
C ASN A 105 5.78 21.23 15.42
N ARG A 106 4.83 20.34 15.72
CA ARG A 106 4.67 19.65 17.01
C ARG A 106 4.83 18.15 16.78
N LEU A 107 5.36 17.46 17.79
CA LEU A 107 5.30 16.01 17.85
C LEU A 107 3.93 15.64 18.43
N VAL A 108 3.09 14.99 17.63
CA VAL A 108 1.77 14.51 18.04
C VAL A 108 1.82 13.00 18.22
N VAL A 109 1.29 12.51 19.33
CA VAL A 109 1.27 11.08 19.67
C VAL A 109 -0.08 10.64 20.21
N ALA A 110 -0.44 9.39 19.91
CA ALA A 110 -1.73 8.80 20.27
C ALA A 110 -1.63 7.27 20.43
N GLY A 111 -2.77 6.61 20.67
CA GLY A 111 -2.86 5.15 20.74
C GLY A 111 -2.28 4.56 22.04
N LYS A 112 -2.40 5.30 23.15
CA LYS A 112 -2.02 4.83 24.49
C LYS A 112 -2.99 3.75 24.96
N SER A 113 -2.49 2.62 25.43
CA SER A 113 -3.36 1.54 25.95
C SER A 113 -4.13 2.00 27.20
N GLY A 114 -5.45 1.79 27.21
CA GLY A 114 -6.36 2.26 28.26
C GLY A 114 -6.75 3.74 28.16
N ASP A 115 -6.22 4.49 27.19
CA ASP A 115 -6.60 5.87 26.88
C ASP A 115 -6.53 6.14 25.37
N GLU A 116 -7.03 5.20 24.56
CA GLU A 116 -6.83 5.16 23.11
C GLU A 116 -7.54 6.30 22.35
N GLN A 117 -8.52 6.93 22.99
CA GLN A 117 -9.27 8.09 22.48
C GLN A 117 -8.51 9.42 22.64
N ASN A 118 -7.42 9.41 23.41
CA ASN A 118 -6.68 10.60 23.75
C ASN A 118 -5.48 10.78 22.82
N PHE A 119 -5.10 12.03 22.65
CA PHE A 119 -3.99 12.46 21.81
C PHE A 119 -3.24 13.57 22.55
N PHE A 120 -1.96 13.68 22.26
CA PHE A 120 -1.05 14.60 22.94
C PHE A 120 -0.17 15.27 21.89
N ALA A 121 0.15 16.54 22.08
CA ALA A 121 1.10 17.27 21.26
C ALA A 121 2.07 18.06 22.12
N SER A 122 3.34 18.02 21.74
CA SER A 122 4.38 18.87 22.32
C SER A 122 4.11 20.35 22.04
N ARG A 123 4.84 21.24 22.73
CA ARG A 123 4.94 22.66 22.36
C ARG A 123 5.38 22.81 20.91
N GLN A 124 4.90 23.86 20.24
CA GLN A 124 5.29 24.16 18.87
C GLN A 124 6.79 24.51 18.81
N GLY A 125 7.54 23.83 17.92
CA GLY A 125 8.97 24.03 17.72
C GLY A 125 9.89 23.38 18.75
N THR A 126 9.35 22.94 19.89
CA THR A 126 10.11 22.28 20.96
C THR A 126 9.50 20.92 21.27
N TYR A 127 9.96 19.88 20.58
CA TYR A 127 9.36 18.53 20.66
C TYR A 127 9.52 17.81 22.01
N THR A 128 10.34 18.36 22.91
CA THR A 128 10.56 17.83 24.26
C THR A 128 9.77 18.59 25.34
N ASP A 129 9.03 19.63 24.97
CA ASP A 129 8.24 20.42 25.91
C ASP A 129 6.78 19.92 25.89
N TRP A 130 6.34 19.40 27.03
CA TRP A 130 5.03 18.80 27.25
C TRP A 130 4.31 19.48 28.42
N ASP A 131 4.54 20.78 28.64
CA ASP A 131 3.82 21.53 29.66
C ASP A 131 2.41 21.92 29.20
N TYR A 132 1.41 21.16 29.67
CA TYR A 132 0.00 21.38 29.37
C TYR A 132 -0.65 22.49 30.22
N ALA A 133 0.08 23.08 31.19
CA ALA A 133 -0.45 24.14 32.04
C ALA A 133 -0.26 25.53 31.42
N GLU A 134 0.60 25.65 30.40
CA GLU A 134 0.80 26.89 29.67
C GLU A 134 -0.44 27.29 28.86
N THR A 135 -0.61 28.59 28.63
CA THR A 135 -1.81 29.17 27.98
C THR A 135 -1.48 30.04 26.77
N ASP A 136 -0.19 30.13 26.40
CA ASP A 136 0.20 30.83 25.19
C ASP A 136 -0.13 30.03 23.92
N PRO A 137 -0.19 30.67 22.74
CA PRO A 137 -0.61 30.02 21.50
C PRO A 137 0.25 28.80 21.09
N GLN A 138 1.47 28.68 21.60
CA GLN A 138 2.41 27.60 21.25
C GLN A 138 2.42 26.47 22.27
N ALA A 139 1.71 26.60 23.40
CA ALA A 139 1.68 25.65 24.51
C ALA A 139 1.39 24.21 24.04
N ALA A 140 1.91 23.23 24.78
CA ALA A 140 1.58 21.83 24.58
C ALA A 140 0.09 21.60 24.86
N TRP A 141 -0.50 20.58 24.24
CA TRP A 141 -1.91 20.25 24.47
C TRP A 141 -2.16 18.75 24.47
N ALA A 142 -3.17 18.36 25.24
CA ALA A 142 -3.70 17.00 25.26
C ALA A 142 -5.22 17.03 25.12
N GLY A 143 -5.81 16.04 24.45
CA GLY A 143 -7.26 15.97 24.21
C GLY A 143 -8.08 16.05 25.51
N ASN A 144 -7.57 15.49 26.60
CA ASN A 144 -8.20 15.56 27.93
C ASN A 144 -8.03 16.90 28.67
N SER A 145 -7.20 17.83 28.17
CA SER A 145 -6.88 19.12 28.80
C SER A 145 -7.47 20.32 28.05
N ILE A 146 -7.73 20.16 26.75
CA ILE A 146 -8.32 21.21 25.91
C ILE A 146 -9.84 21.17 25.93
N LYS A 147 -10.46 22.29 25.56
CA LYS A 147 -11.93 22.42 25.49
C LYS A 147 -12.58 21.44 24.51
N THR A 148 -11.85 21.04 23.48
CA THR A 148 -12.36 20.17 22.42
C THR A 148 -12.54 18.72 22.86
N GLY A 149 -11.86 18.30 23.93
CA GLY A 149 -12.02 16.96 24.50
C GLY A 149 -11.32 15.83 23.73
N LYS A 150 -11.51 14.62 24.24
CA LYS A 150 -11.07 13.37 23.60
C LYS A 150 -11.95 13.04 22.40
N LEU A 151 -11.45 12.18 21.52
CA LEU A 151 -12.24 11.66 20.41
C LEU A 151 -13.26 10.61 20.89
N PRO A 152 -14.40 10.43 20.19
CA PRO A 152 -15.41 9.46 20.58
C PRO A 152 -14.99 8.00 20.31
N ASP A 153 -13.90 7.77 19.59
CA ASP A 153 -13.47 6.47 19.05
C ASP A 153 -11.96 6.26 19.23
N ILE A 154 -11.52 5.00 19.16
CA ILE A 154 -10.13 4.57 19.32
C ILE A 154 -9.30 5.10 18.15
N ILE A 155 -8.22 5.85 18.43
CA ILE A 155 -7.35 6.38 17.38
C ILE A 155 -6.48 5.25 16.82
N THR A 156 -6.66 4.97 15.52
CA THR A 156 -5.91 3.96 14.77
C THR A 156 -4.84 4.57 13.87
N ALA A 157 -5.01 5.82 13.42
CA ALA A 157 -4.08 6.51 12.53
C ALA A 157 -4.00 8.01 12.79
N LEU A 158 -2.80 8.58 12.62
CA LEU A 158 -2.53 10.03 12.64
C LEU A 158 -1.97 10.45 11.28
N ILE A 159 -2.65 11.36 10.60
CA ILE A 159 -2.40 11.63 9.18
C ILE A 159 -2.28 13.15 8.96
N PRO A 160 -1.06 13.70 8.95
CA PRO A 160 -0.82 15.11 8.67
C PRO A 160 -0.97 15.38 7.17
N VAL A 161 -2.16 15.75 6.71
CA VAL A 161 -2.44 16.00 5.28
C VAL A 161 -1.89 17.35 4.83
N SER A 162 -1.96 18.35 5.70
CA SER A 162 -1.43 19.69 5.43
C SER A 162 -0.98 20.36 6.73
N ASP A 163 -0.36 21.54 6.63
CA ASP A 163 -0.03 22.33 7.83
C ASP A 163 -1.27 22.72 8.65
N ASP A 164 -2.45 22.79 8.04
CA ASP A 164 -3.67 23.22 8.72
C ASP A 164 -4.67 22.08 8.96
N SER A 165 -4.34 20.84 8.60
CA SER A 165 -5.25 19.71 8.75
C SER A 165 -4.54 18.43 9.16
N LEU A 166 -4.90 17.93 10.34
CA LEU A 166 -4.56 16.61 10.84
C LEU A 166 -5.82 15.73 10.81
N VAL A 167 -5.77 14.67 10.02
CA VAL A 167 -6.83 13.66 9.99
C VAL A 167 -6.48 12.59 11.03
N MET A 168 -7.44 12.30 11.90
CA MET A 168 -7.36 11.25 12.91
C MET A 168 -8.34 10.16 12.54
N GLY A 169 -7.79 8.99 12.19
CA GLY A 169 -8.57 7.79 11.90
C GLY A 169 -8.99 7.10 13.18
N GLY A 170 -10.28 6.84 13.32
CA GLY A 170 -10.86 5.94 14.30
C GLY A 170 -11.06 4.53 13.74
N ASP A 171 -11.59 3.63 14.55
CA ASP A 171 -11.98 2.29 14.10
C ASP A 171 -13.21 2.33 13.16
N HIS A 172 -14.19 3.21 13.48
CA HIS A 172 -15.44 3.44 12.75
C HIS A 172 -15.70 4.91 12.41
N SER A 173 -14.79 5.82 12.77
CA SER A 173 -14.97 7.25 12.55
C SER A 173 -13.74 7.90 11.91
N ILE A 174 -13.94 9.04 11.25
CA ILE A 174 -12.86 9.90 10.77
C ILE A 174 -13.13 11.30 11.28
N THR A 175 -12.12 11.87 11.93
CA THR A 175 -12.18 13.21 12.48
C THR A 175 -11.04 14.05 11.94
N VAL A 176 -11.30 15.31 11.61
CA VAL A 176 -10.30 16.25 11.12
C VAL A 176 -10.13 17.37 12.13
N MET A 177 -8.89 17.55 12.58
CA MET A 177 -8.47 18.71 13.34
C MET A 177 -7.99 19.78 12.36
N ARG A 178 -8.55 20.98 12.46
CA ARG A 178 -8.17 22.16 11.66
C ARG A 178 -7.56 23.22 12.55
N GLY A 179 -6.41 23.76 12.16
CA GLY A 179 -5.66 24.74 12.93
C GLY A 179 -5.06 24.17 14.22
N ASP A 180 -4.79 25.06 15.18
CA ASP A 180 -4.25 24.69 16.50
C ASP A 180 -5.39 24.61 17.53
N PRO A 181 -5.72 23.43 18.08
CA PRO A 181 -6.80 23.29 19.04
C PRO A 181 -6.55 24.05 20.36
N GLY A 182 -5.28 24.34 20.69
CA GLY A 182 -4.92 25.19 21.83
C GLY A 182 -5.22 26.68 21.59
N TYR A 183 -5.40 27.08 20.32
CA TYR A 183 -5.55 28.48 19.93
C TYR A 183 -6.57 28.68 18.79
N GLY A 184 -7.83 28.33 19.06
CA GLY A 184 -8.96 28.65 18.16
C GLY A 184 -9.18 27.69 16.98
N GLY A 185 -8.39 26.61 16.89
CA GLY A 185 -8.65 25.49 15.99
C GLY A 185 -9.90 24.70 16.39
N SER A 186 -10.35 23.83 15.49
CA SER A 186 -11.54 23.01 15.67
C SER A 186 -11.27 21.55 15.36
N ILE A 187 -12.06 20.67 15.94
CA ILE A 187 -12.07 19.25 15.62
C ILE A 187 -13.47 18.95 15.12
N GLN A 188 -13.56 18.44 13.89
CA GLN A 188 -14.82 18.14 13.24
C GLN A 188 -14.83 16.70 12.76
N GLN A 189 -15.89 15.97 13.10
CA GLN A 189 -16.12 14.64 12.58
C GLN A 189 -16.55 14.74 11.11
N VAL A 190 -15.86 13.99 10.25
CA VAL A 190 -16.17 13.88 8.82
C VAL A 190 -17.04 12.66 8.55
N SER A 191 -16.79 11.55 9.26
CA SER A 191 -17.57 10.31 9.16
C SER A 191 -17.74 9.65 10.52
N ASP A 192 -18.92 9.10 10.79
CA ASP A 192 -19.22 8.20 11.93
C ASP A 192 -19.42 6.74 11.50
N LYS A 193 -19.22 6.43 10.22
CA LYS A 193 -19.45 5.08 9.66
C LYS A 193 -18.21 4.42 9.10
N VAL A 194 -17.21 5.20 8.73
CA VAL A 194 -16.00 4.71 8.08
C VAL A 194 -14.81 5.16 8.93
N GLY A 195 -14.00 4.20 9.36
CA GLY A 195 -12.72 4.41 10.03
C GLY A 195 -11.54 3.98 9.16
N ILE A 196 -10.33 4.04 9.71
CA ILE A 196 -9.08 3.69 9.02
C ILE A 196 -8.50 2.42 9.63
N ALA A 197 -8.18 1.44 8.79
CA ALA A 197 -7.84 0.08 9.21
C ALA A 197 -6.55 -0.04 10.05
N GLY A 198 -5.66 0.95 9.99
CA GLY A 198 -4.43 0.93 10.77
C GLY A 198 -3.51 2.13 10.50
N PRO A 199 -2.38 2.22 11.24
CA PRO A 199 -1.48 3.37 11.23
C PRO A 199 -0.81 3.64 9.88
N GLU A 200 -0.60 2.59 9.08
CA GLU A 200 0.05 2.64 7.76
C GLU A 200 -0.95 2.40 6.61
N ALA A 201 -2.23 2.22 6.92
CA ALA A 201 -3.27 1.90 5.96
C ALA A 201 -3.82 3.15 5.25
N TRP A 202 -2.95 4.12 4.99
CA TRP A 202 -3.26 5.36 4.30
C TRP A 202 -2.04 5.89 3.53
N THR A 203 -2.28 6.76 2.55
CA THR A 203 -1.25 7.52 1.83
C THR A 203 -1.88 8.72 1.16
N THR A 204 -1.08 9.71 0.75
CA THR A 204 -1.54 10.83 -0.08
C THR A 204 -0.97 10.72 -1.49
N ASP A 205 -1.67 11.27 -2.48
CA ASP A 205 -1.11 11.52 -3.81
C ASP A 205 -0.54 12.95 -3.93
N PRO A 206 0.17 13.27 -5.03
CA PRO A 206 0.67 14.62 -5.29
C PRO A 206 -0.43 15.69 -5.45
N ALA A 207 -1.69 15.30 -5.68
CA ALA A 207 -2.82 16.21 -5.79
C ALA A 207 -3.46 16.55 -4.43
N GLY A 208 -2.99 15.94 -3.34
CA GLY A 208 -3.51 16.14 -1.99
C GLY A 208 -4.76 15.32 -1.67
N ASN A 209 -5.07 14.29 -2.46
CA ASN A 209 -6.09 13.31 -2.11
C ASN A 209 -5.52 12.35 -1.06
N LEU A 210 -6.27 12.12 0.01
CA LEU A 210 -5.98 11.09 1.00
C LEU A 210 -6.63 9.79 0.57
N TYR A 211 -5.84 8.73 0.47
CA TYR A 211 -6.33 7.37 0.27
C TYR A 211 -6.17 6.57 1.55
N PHE A 212 -7.14 5.73 1.88
CA PHE A 212 -7.09 4.90 3.07
C PHE A 212 -7.90 3.62 2.91
N LEU A 213 -7.55 2.58 3.67
CA LEU A 213 -8.38 1.38 3.80
C LEU A 213 -9.41 1.57 4.91
N GLY A 214 -10.66 1.38 4.55
CA GLY A 214 -11.79 1.30 5.46
C GLY A 214 -12.03 -0.11 5.99
N GLN A 215 -13.28 -0.41 6.35
CA GLN A 215 -13.70 -1.74 6.79
C GLN A 215 -14.04 -2.67 5.62
N ASP A 216 -14.49 -2.09 4.52
CA ASP A 216 -15.14 -2.75 3.39
C ASP A 216 -14.53 -2.34 2.05
N GLY A 217 -13.46 -1.54 2.04
CA GLY A 217 -12.86 -1.09 0.80
C GLY A 217 -11.71 -0.10 0.89
N LEU A 218 -11.20 0.25 -0.28
CA LEU A 218 -10.33 1.37 -0.54
C LEU A 218 -11.16 2.64 -0.70
N TYR A 219 -10.80 3.67 0.07
CA TYR A 219 -11.46 4.97 0.05
C TYR A 219 -10.52 6.08 -0.41
N ARG A 220 -11.12 7.12 -0.98
CA ARG A 220 -10.47 8.39 -1.28
C ARG A 220 -11.22 9.52 -0.57
N MET A 221 -10.47 10.40 0.07
CA MET A 221 -10.94 11.68 0.60
C MET A 221 -10.23 12.81 -0.13
N GLY A 222 -10.99 13.62 -0.86
CA GLY A 222 -10.44 14.80 -1.53
C GLY A 222 -10.12 15.93 -0.53
N PRO A 223 -9.37 16.97 -0.95
CA PRO A 223 -9.05 18.12 -0.09
C PRO A 223 -10.27 18.85 0.51
N ALA A 224 -11.41 18.77 -0.17
CA ALA A 224 -12.68 19.34 0.30
C ALA A 224 -13.40 18.49 1.39
N GLY A 225 -12.88 17.29 1.71
CA GLY A 225 -13.39 16.40 2.75
C GLY A 225 -14.46 15.39 2.32
N GLY A 226 -14.80 15.31 1.04
CA GLY A 226 -15.72 14.29 0.52
C GLY A 226 -15.05 12.91 0.48
N ILE A 227 -15.73 11.89 1.00
CA ILE A 227 -15.26 10.49 1.04
C ILE A 227 -15.98 9.67 -0.04
N GLU A 228 -15.21 8.89 -0.80
CA GLU A 228 -15.69 8.01 -1.88
C GLU A 228 -15.05 6.62 -1.75
N ASN A 229 -15.83 5.54 -1.93
CA ASN A 229 -15.32 4.17 -1.95
C ASN A 229 -14.97 3.78 -3.40
N LEU A 230 -13.69 3.58 -3.68
CA LEU A 230 -13.16 3.25 -5.01
C LEU A 230 -13.26 1.76 -5.35
N SER A 231 -13.26 0.89 -4.36
CA SER A 231 -13.34 -0.56 -4.56
C SER A 231 -14.76 -1.11 -4.56
N SER A 232 -15.76 -0.23 -4.33
CA SER A 232 -17.17 -0.61 -4.26
C SER A 232 -17.58 -1.43 -5.48
N MET A 233 -18.26 -2.56 -5.24
CA MET A 233 -18.72 -3.51 -6.26
C MET A 233 -17.63 -4.24 -7.06
N ARG A 234 -16.33 -4.02 -6.77
CA ARG A 234 -15.22 -4.70 -7.47
C ARG A 234 -14.47 -5.67 -6.58
N LEU A 235 -14.10 -5.24 -5.37
CA LEU A 235 -13.29 -6.02 -4.42
C LEU A 235 -13.87 -6.03 -3.00
N THR A 236 -15.19 -5.84 -2.86
CA THR A 236 -15.84 -5.78 -1.55
C THR A 236 -15.61 -7.05 -0.72
N ASP A 237 -15.68 -8.23 -1.33
CA ASP A 237 -15.45 -9.50 -0.63
C ASP A 237 -14.00 -9.65 -0.15
N PHE A 238 -13.03 -9.19 -0.95
CA PHE A 238 -11.62 -9.21 -0.57
C PHE A 238 -11.38 -8.32 0.64
N PHE A 239 -11.79 -7.05 0.59
CA PHE A 239 -11.57 -6.11 1.68
C PHE A 239 -12.38 -6.44 2.93
N GLY A 240 -13.62 -6.91 2.77
CA GLY A 240 -14.48 -7.32 3.89
C GLY A 240 -14.01 -8.60 4.60
N ALA A 241 -13.15 -9.40 3.98
CA ALA A 241 -12.56 -10.60 4.58
C ALA A 241 -11.26 -10.33 5.35
N LEU A 242 -10.68 -9.13 5.26
CA LEU A 242 -9.41 -8.81 5.94
C LEU A 242 -9.62 -8.57 7.44
N ASP A 243 -9.01 -9.42 8.27
CA ASP A 243 -8.94 -9.18 9.71
C ASP A 243 -7.75 -8.26 10.05
N ARG A 244 -8.06 -7.07 10.56
CA ARG A 244 -7.06 -6.05 10.93
C ARG A 244 -6.07 -6.54 11.99
N ASN A 245 -6.44 -7.52 12.79
CA ASN A 245 -5.55 -8.10 13.80
C ASN A 245 -4.61 -9.15 13.22
N GLU A 246 -4.96 -9.78 12.10
CA GLU A 246 -4.20 -10.84 11.46
C GLU A 246 -3.37 -10.36 10.27
N TYR A 247 -3.49 -9.10 9.87
CA TYR A 247 -2.77 -8.53 8.72
C TYR A 247 -1.94 -7.30 9.09
N TYR A 248 -0.80 -7.14 8.44
CA TYR A 248 -0.10 -5.87 8.28
C TYR A 248 -0.67 -5.17 7.04
N LEU A 249 -1.42 -4.10 7.26
CA LEU A 249 -2.08 -3.32 6.21
C LEU A 249 -1.29 -2.05 5.91
N GLN A 250 -0.89 -1.87 4.66
CA GLN A 250 -0.10 -0.72 4.24
C GLN A 250 -0.53 -0.19 2.89
N LEU A 251 -0.61 1.14 2.79
CA LEU A 251 -0.91 1.85 1.56
C LEU A 251 0.26 2.74 1.17
N ARG A 252 0.64 2.70 -0.12
CA ARG A 252 1.67 3.57 -0.68
C ARG A 252 1.28 4.03 -2.08
N TRP A 253 1.35 5.34 -2.31
CA TRP A 253 1.18 5.92 -3.63
C TRP A 253 2.49 5.81 -4.41
N ASP A 254 2.46 5.10 -5.52
CA ASP A 254 3.59 4.98 -6.43
C ASP A 254 3.48 6.06 -7.51
N GLU A 255 4.35 7.08 -7.41
CA GLU A 255 4.40 8.18 -8.36
C GLU A 255 4.84 7.74 -9.76
N ARG A 256 5.69 6.71 -9.85
CA ARG A 256 6.23 6.21 -11.11
C ARG A 256 5.18 5.42 -11.88
N HIS A 257 4.41 4.58 -11.17
CA HIS A 257 3.36 3.77 -11.78
C HIS A 257 1.97 4.43 -11.77
N HIS A 258 1.83 5.61 -11.17
CA HIS A 258 0.58 6.35 -11.03
C HIS A 258 -0.55 5.50 -10.41
N GLY A 259 -0.26 4.86 -9.28
CA GLY A 259 -1.21 3.96 -8.63
C GLY A 259 -0.95 3.75 -7.15
N LEU A 260 -1.80 2.94 -6.53
CA LEU A 260 -1.73 2.60 -5.12
C LEU A 260 -1.35 1.15 -4.92
N TRP A 261 -0.27 0.93 -4.18
CA TRP A 261 0.00 -0.36 -3.58
C TRP A 261 -0.78 -0.53 -2.30
N ILE A 262 -1.45 -1.67 -2.20
CA ILE A 262 -2.25 -2.11 -1.07
C ILE A 262 -1.67 -3.43 -0.58
N PHE A 263 -0.80 -3.37 0.41
CA PHE A 263 -0.22 -4.56 1.01
C PHE A 263 -1.10 -5.06 2.13
N ALA A 264 -1.67 -6.26 1.96
CA ALA A 264 -2.32 -7.02 3.02
C ALA A 264 -1.50 -8.28 3.33
N THR A 265 -0.48 -8.13 4.16
CA THR A 265 0.44 -9.22 4.53
C THR A 265 -0.05 -9.90 5.80
N THR A 266 -0.40 -11.19 5.74
CA THR A 266 -0.81 -11.98 6.91
C THR A 266 0.30 -11.96 7.96
N LYS A 267 -0.05 -11.95 9.24
CA LYS A 267 0.88 -12.03 10.38
C LYS A 267 1.36 -13.46 10.59
N ASN A 268 0.44 -14.43 10.43
CA ASN A 268 0.72 -15.85 10.37
C ASN A 268 1.43 -16.17 9.06
N ASN A 269 2.33 -17.16 9.05
CA ASN A 269 3.29 -17.38 7.98
C ASN A 269 2.68 -17.95 6.67
N ASP A 270 1.57 -17.37 6.24
CA ASP A 270 0.77 -17.79 5.10
C ASP A 270 1.05 -16.94 3.86
N LEU A 271 0.64 -17.46 2.70
CA LEU A 271 0.68 -16.70 1.45
C LEU A 271 -0.32 -15.54 1.53
N SER A 272 0.13 -14.36 1.15
CA SER A 272 -0.66 -13.13 1.20
C SER A 272 -1.04 -12.67 -0.20
N THR A 273 -2.23 -12.10 -0.34
CA THR A 273 -2.66 -11.42 -1.57
C THR A 273 -2.71 -9.93 -1.31
N HIS A 274 -2.00 -9.18 -2.15
CA HIS A 274 -1.92 -7.73 -2.17
C HIS A 274 -2.67 -7.23 -3.42
N VAL A 275 -2.86 -5.92 -3.52
CA VAL A 275 -3.55 -5.33 -4.66
C VAL A 275 -2.81 -4.08 -5.11
N PHE A 276 -2.62 -3.93 -6.40
CA PHE A 276 -2.23 -2.66 -7.02
C PHE A 276 -3.46 -2.04 -7.69
N TRP A 277 -3.80 -0.80 -7.34
CA TRP A 277 -4.83 -0.03 -8.03
C TRP A 277 -4.17 0.96 -8.98
N ASP A 278 -4.40 0.80 -10.28
CA ASP A 278 -3.92 1.73 -11.30
C ASP A 278 -4.92 2.87 -11.47
N ALA A 279 -4.51 4.09 -11.10
CA ALA A 279 -5.38 5.26 -11.15
C ALA A 279 -5.70 5.69 -12.60
N ARG A 280 -4.86 5.30 -13.58
CA ARG A 280 -5.04 5.66 -14.99
C ARG A 280 -6.17 4.88 -15.64
N ASN A 281 -6.28 3.60 -15.26
CA ASN A 281 -7.25 2.66 -15.81
C ASN A 281 -8.44 2.40 -14.87
N ASP A 282 -8.36 2.92 -13.63
CA ASP A 282 -9.31 2.62 -12.56
C ASP A 282 -9.55 1.11 -12.41
N ALA A 283 -8.44 0.37 -12.32
CA ALA A 283 -8.41 -1.08 -12.32
C ALA A 283 -7.60 -1.62 -11.15
N PHE A 284 -8.00 -2.80 -10.65
CA PHE A 284 -7.32 -3.47 -9.56
C PHE A 284 -6.62 -4.73 -10.06
N PHE A 285 -5.37 -4.89 -9.65
CA PHE A 285 -4.51 -6.01 -10.03
C PHE A 285 -4.07 -6.74 -8.76
N PRO A 286 -4.57 -7.96 -8.51
CA PRO A 286 -4.09 -8.78 -7.42
C PRO A 286 -2.62 -9.16 -7.62
N MET A 287 -1.82 -9.04 -6.58
CA MET A 287 -0.39 -9.32 -6.56
C MET A 287 -0.09 -10.31 -5.43
N GLN A 288 0.79 -11.27 -5.67
CA GLN A 288 1.25 -12.21 -4.65
C GLN A 288 2.76 -12.22 -4.61
N PHE A 289 3.32 -12.14 -3.41
CA PHE A 289 4.74 -12.38 -3.15
C PHE A 289 4.88 -13.72 -2.43
N PRO A 290 5.99 -14.45 -2.63
CA PRO A 290 6.26 -15.61 -1.78
C PRO A 290 6.32 -15.16 -0.32
N HIS A 291 5.89 -16.04 0.58
CA HIS A 291 5.65 -15.70 1.99
C HIS A 291 6.83 -14.97 2.66
N GLU A 292 8.06 -15.44 2.44
CA GLU A 292 9.29 -14.88 3.05
C GLU A 292 9.63 -13.46 2.58
N PHE A 293 9.15 -13.09 1.38
CA PHE A 293 9.34 -11.79 0.75
C PHE A 293 8.12 -10.87 0.91
N GLY A 294 7.07 -11.33 1.60
CA GLY A 294 5.87 -10.55 1.89
C GLY A 294 6.21 -9.20 2.55
N PRO A 295 5.78 -8.05 1.99
CA PRO A 295 6.10 -6.74 2.52
C PRO A 295 5.43 -6.50 3.87
N VAL A 296 6.21 -6.31 4.93
CA VAL A 296 5.72 -5.98 6.28
C VAL A 296 5.93 -4.51 6.64
N SER A 297 6.77 -3.83 5.89
CA SER A 297 6.95 -2.37 5.88
C SER A 297 7.20 -1.92 4.44
N SER A 298 6.78 -0.70 4.12
CA SER A 298 6.96 -0.14 2.78
C SER A 298 7.16 1.36 2.84
N LEU A 299 7.92 1.89 1.89
CA LEU A 299 8.24 3.31 1.79
C LEU A 299 8.50 3.65 0.32
N VAL A 300 7.96 4.76 -0.15
CA VAL A 300 8.36 5.31 -1.46
C VAL A 300 9.60 6.16 -1.21
N TRP A 301 10.72 5.71 -1.75
CA TRP A 301 11.99 6.41 -1.62
C TRP A 301 12.05 7.51 -2.66
N ASP A 302 11.89 8.76 -2.21
CA ASP A 302 12.05 9.93 -3.07
C ASP A 302 13.54 10.24 -3.19
N ALA A 303 14.22 9.60 -4.13
CA ALA A 303 15.62 9.87 -4.42
C ALA A 303 15.81 11.15 -5.25
N ASP A 304 16.94 11.84 -5.08
CA ASP A 304 17.30 12.99 -5.93
C ASP A 304 17.50 12.59 -7.43
N LYS A 305 17.78 11.32 -7.73
CA LYS A 305 17.83 10.79 -9.10
C LYS A 305 16.57 10.00 -9.43
N ALA A 306 16.00 10.25 -10.60
CA ALA A 306 14.79 9.56 -11.07
C ALA A 306 14.95 8.03 -11.16
N GLU A 307 16.15 7.53 -11.45
CA GLU A 307 16.46 6.10 -11.51
C GLU A 307 16.54 5.42 -10.14
N ASP A 308 16.77 6.21 -9.08
CA ASP A 308 16.86 5.72 -7.70
C ASP A 308 15.51 5.83 -6.97
N GLN A 309 14.54 6.56 -7.54
CA GLN A 309 13.18 6.64 -7.00
C GLN A 309 12.48 5.29 -7.16
N ALA A 310 12.13 4.67 -6.03
CA ALA A 310 11.55 3.33 -6.02
C ALA A 310 10.67 3.09 -4.81
N LEU A 311 9.72 2.18 -4.97
CA LEU A 311 9.04 1.57 -3.83
C LEU A 311 9.98 0.58 -3.15
N MET A 312 10.30 0.87 -1.89
CA MET A 312 11.12 0.02 -1.03
C MET A 312 10.20 -0.86 -0.18
N LEU A 313 10.47 -2.16 -0.18
CA LEU A 313 9.73 -3.20 0.51
C LEU A 313 10.62 -3.80 1.59
N GLY A 314 10.18 -3.70 2.83
CA GLY A 314 10.80 -4.37 3.97
C GLY A 314 10.12 -5.70 4.18
N ALA A 315 10.87 -6.79 4.06
CA ALA A 315 10.34 -8.15 4.07
C ALA A 315 10.54 -8.87 5.41
N ARG A 316 9.92 -10.05 5.54
CA ARG A 316 10.02 -10.91 6.73
C ARG A 316 11.43 -11.46 6.94
N ASN A 317 12.11 -11.76 5.85
CA ASN A 317 13.48 -12.28 5.81
C ASN A 317 14.57 -11.25 6.16
N ASN A 318 14.23 -10.06 6.68
CA ASN A 318 15.14 -8.96 6.98
C ASN A 318 15.86 -8.34 5.78
N LEU A 319 15.38 -8.63 4.57
CA LEU A 319 15.88 -7.95 3.38
C LEU A 319 15.02 -6.74 3.06
N LEU A 320 15.72 -5.72 2.57
CA LEU A 320 15.14 -4.56 1.93
C LEU A 320 15.19 -4.81 0.42
N GLN A 321 14.03 -4.73 -0.22
CA GLN A 321 13.85 -5.05 -1.63
C GLN A 321 13.25 -3.84 -2.37
N ARG A 322 13.44 -3.81 -3.68
CA ARG A 322 12.80 -2.85 -4.58
C ARG A 322 12.33 -3.59 -5.81
N GLN A 323 11.27 -3.09 -6.45
CA GLN A 323 10.84 -3.59 -7.75
C GLN A 323 11.75 -3.04 -8.85
N ASP A 324 12.05 -3.88 -9.84
CA ASP A 324 12.76 -3.52 -11.05
C ASP A 324 11.88 -3.78 -12.27
N ASP A 325 11.40 -2.71 -12.90
CA ASP A 325 10.48 -2.78 -14.04
C ASP A 325 11.11 -3.44 -15.27
N ALA A 326 12.44 -3.53 -15.33
CA ALA A 326 13.16 -4.16 -16.43
C ALA A 326 13.41 -5.66 -16.19
N ALA A 327 13.13 -6.17 -14.99
CA ALA A 327 13.35 -7.57 -14.67
C ALA A 327 12.29 -8.47 -15.33
N THR A 328 12.75 -9.53 -16.00
CA THR A 328 11.90 -10.56 -16.63
C THR A 328 11.71 -11.79 -15.75
N ALA A 329 12.36 -11.82 -14.59
CA ALA A 329 12.37 -12.90 -13.62
C ALA A 329 12.66 -12.34 -12.21
N ASP A 330 12.32 -13.12 -11.19
CA ASP A 330 12.60 -12.83 -9.78
C ASP A 330 13.56 -13.90 -9.25
N ASP A 331 14.85 -13.57 -9.11
CA ASP A 331 15.91 -14.49 -8.66
C ASP A 331 15.87 -15.87 -9.36
N GLU A 332 15.95 -15.88 -10.70
CA GLU A 332 15.85 -17.08 -11.56
C GLU A 332 14.49 -17.81 -11.50
N THR A 333 13.48 -17.21 -10.88
CA THR A 333 12.11 -17.71 -10.84
C THR A 333 11.22 -16.93 -11.80
N ALA A 334 10.36 -17.65 -12.54
CA ALA A 334 9.43 -17.04 -13.47
C ALA A 334 8.33 -16.27 -12.72
N ILE A 335 8.03 -15.06 -13.20
CA ILE A 335 6.92 -14.26 -12.67
C ILE A 335 5.61 -14.75 -13.33
N ALA A 336 4.74 -15.37 -12.54
CA ALA A 336 3.44 -15.80 -13.02
C ALA A 336 2.47 -14.61 -13.13
N SER A 337 1.98 -14.34 -14.34
CA SER A 337 1.01 -13.28 -14.61
C SER A 337 -0.10 -13.81 -15.51
N HIS A 338 -1.34 -13.37 -15.29
CA HIS A 338 -2.47 -13.77 -16.12
C HIS A 338 -3.63 -12.79 -16.06
N VAL A 339 -4.47 -12.81 -17.08
CA VAL A 339 -5.76 -12.12 -17.13
C VAL A 339 -6.82 -13.08 -17.65
N TYR A 340 -8.05 -12.93 -17.17
CA TYR A 340 -9.22 -13.59 -17.75
C TYR A 340 -9.99 -12.58 -18.60
N VAL A 341 -10.26 -12.95 -19.85
CA VAL A 341 -11.11 -12.18 -20.77
C VAL A 341 -12.45 -12.91 -20.89
N GLY A 342 -13.51 -12.27 -20.41
CA GLY A 342 -14.87 -12.81 -20.46
C GLY A 342 -15.77 -12.26 -19.34
N PRO A 343 -17.00 -12.78 -19.22
CA PRO A 343 -17.58 -13.84 -20.05
C PRO A 343 -17.92 -13.33 -21.45
N VAL A 344 -17.44 -14.02 -22.48
CA VAL A 344 -17.89 -13.80 -23.86
C VAL A 344 -19.18 -14.59 -24.06
N ARG A 345 -20.22 -13.88 -24.49
CA ARG A 345 -21.54 -14.43 -24.83
C ARG A 345 -22.04 -13.74 -26.10
N PRO A 346 -22.30 -14.47 -27.18
CA PRO A 346 -22.92 -13.85 -28.35
C PRO A 346 -24.29 -13.26 -27.99
N SER A 347 -24.60 -12.11 -28.57
CA SER A 347 -25.92 -11.50 -28.42
C SER A 347 -26.96 -12.30 -29.24
N GLY A 348 -27.90 -12.96 -28.55
CA GLY A 348 -29.00 -13.69 -29.15
C GLY A 348 -29.62 -14.68 -28.16
N ASP A 349 -30.84 -15.15 -28.41
CA ASP A 349 -31.52 -16.18 -27.61
C ASP A 349 -30.94 -17.59 -27.92
N TRP A 350 -29.61 -17.70 -27.97
CA TRP A 350 -28.93 -18.95 -28.23
C TRP A 350 -28.86 -19.73 -26.93
N ARG A 351 -29.53 -20.89 -26.88
CA ARG A 351 -29.43 -21.80 -25.73
C ARG A 351 -28.01 -22.31 -25.52
N GLU A 352 -27.26 -22.47 -26.61
CA GLU A 352 -25.91 -23.00 -26.62
C GLU A 352 -25.13 -22.37 -27.78
N THR A 353 -23.84 -22.08 -27.55
CA THR A 353 -22.96 -21.43 -28.52
C THR A 353 -21.81 -22.35 -28.88
N LYS A 354 -21.49 -22.43 -30.18
CA LYS A 354 -20.29 -23.08 -30.68
C LYS A 354 -19.22 -22.03 -30.99
N TYR A 355 -18.14 -22.03 -30.23
CA TYR A 355 -16.97 -21.19 -30.42
C TYR A 355 -16.00 -21.86 -31.39
N ILE A 356 -15.85 -21.31 -32.59
CA ILE A 356 -15.17 -21.99 -33.71
C ILE A 356 -13.68 -21.67 -33.71
N ALA A 357 -13.34 -20.41 -33.55
CA ALA A 357 -11.97 -19.93 -33.58
C ALA A 357 -11.82 -18.61 -32.83
N PHE A 358 -10.59 -18.26 -32.47
CA PHE A 358 -10.26 -16.89 -32.10
C PHE A 358 -8.96 -16.47 -32.79
N ASN A 359 -8.80 -15.17 -32.99
CA ASN A 359 -7.55 -14.56 -33.42
C ASN A 359 -7.09 -13.54 -32.37
N ALA A 360 -5.77 -13.47 -32.19
CA ALA A 360 -5.12 -12.54 -31.27
C ALA A 360 -4.23 -11.58 -32.05
N VAL A 361 -4.23 -10.31 -31.63
CA VAL A 361 -3.19 -9.35 -31.98
C VAL A 361 -2.41 -9.10 -30.71
N LEU A 362 -1.15 -9.54 -30.73
CA LEU A 362 -0.23 -9.40 -29.61
C LEU A 362 0.47 -8.05 -29.69
N GLY A 363 0.85 -7.53 -28.53
CA GLY A 363 1.52 -6.23 -28.44
C GLY A 363 2.90 -6.23 -29.07
N GLU A 364 3.45 -5.02 -29.21
CA GLU A 364 4.84 -4.83 -29.64
C GLU A 364 5.84 -5.33 -28.58
N ILE A 365 7.01 -5.77 -29.03
CA ILE A 365 8.10 -6.18 -28.16
C ILE A 365 8.74 -4.94 -27.53
N PRO A 366 8.85 -4.86 -26.18
CA PRO A 366 9.52 -3.76 -25.51
C PRO A 366 10.96 -3.57 -26.00
N THR A 367 11.42 -2.32 -25.97
CA THR A 367 12.80 -1.98 -26.36
C THR A 367 13.80 -2.77 -25.49
N GLY A 368 14.74 -3.46 -26.13
CA GLY A 368 15.75 -4.27 -25.46
C GLY A 368 15.44 -5.76 -25.38
N LEU A 369 14.22 -6.17 -25.74
CA LEU A 369 13.81 -7.57 -25.85
C LEU A 369 13.73 -8.01 -27.33
N THR A 370 13.67 -9.31 -27.54
CA THR A 370 13.59 -9.96 -28.85
C THR A 370 12.42 -10.94 -28.91
N GLU A 371 12.09 -11.45 -30.10
CA GLU A 371 11.04 -12.46 -30.28
C GLU A 371 11.28 -13.72 -29.43
N SER A 372 12.53 -14.08 -29.13
CA SER A 372 12.81 -15.22 -28.25
C SER A 372 12.41 -15.00 -26.79
N ASP A 373 12.17 -13.75 -26.39
CA ASP A 373 11.75 -13.36 -25.04
C ASP A 373 10.23 -13.32 -24.91
N TRP A 374 9.49 -13.64 -25.98
CA TRP A 374 8.04 -13.61 -26.00
C TRP A 374 7.42 -14.97 -25.69
N ASN A 375 6.43 -15.01 -24.80
CA ASN A 375 5.59 -16.19 -24.60
C ASN A 375 4.22 -15.80 -24.03
N LEU A 376 3.16 -15.94 -24.82
CA LEU A 376 1.79 -15.87 -24.34
C LEU A 376 1.19 -17.27 -24.32
N GLU A 377 0.87 -17.77 -23.14
CA GLU A 377 0.07 -18.97 -22.94
C GLU A 377 -1.42 -18.60 -22.89
N TRP A 378 -2.27 -19.39 -23.53
CA TRP A 378 -3.71 -19.18 -23.49
C TRP A 378 -4.46 -20.45 -23.14
N ILE A 379 -5.59 -20.30 -22.43
CA ILE A 379 -6.54 -21.36 -22.12
C ILE A 379 -7.95 -20.82 -22.37
N ALA A 380 -8.63 -21.38 -23.37
CA ALA A 380 -10.05 -21.17 -23.63
C ALA A 380 -10.88 -22.16 -22.81
N GLN A 381 -11.87 -21.66 -22.08
CA GLN A 381 -12.68 -22.43 -21.14
C GLN A 381 -14.17 -22.14 -21.40
N VAL A 382 -14.97 -23.19 -21.58
CA VAL A 382 -16.41 -23.07 -21.77
C VAL A 382 -17.17 -23.82 -20.69
N GLY A 383 -18.38 -23.36 -20.40
CA GLY A 383 -19.27 -24.02 -19.46
C GLY A 383 -20.74 -23.64 -19.64
N ALA A 384 -21.62 -24.40 -18.98
CA ALA A 384 -23.07 -24.15 -18.96
C ALA A 384 -23.47 -22.80 -18.34
N THR A 385 -22.62 -22.21 -17.49
CA THR A 385 -22.81 -20.87 -16.93
C THR A 385 -21.47 -20.12 -16.87
N PRO A 386 -21.43 -18.78 -16.70
CA PRO A 386 -20.18 -18.03 -16.60
C PRO A 386 -19.35 -18.47 -15.41
N TYR A 387 -20.02 -18.74 -14.29
CA TYR A 387 -19.36 -19.22 -13.08
C TYR A 387 -18.66 -20.56 -13.34
N LEU A 388 -19.39 -21.54 -13.89
CA LEU A 388 -18.81 -22.84 -14.23
C LEU A 388 -17.72 -22.73 -15.30
N SER A 389 -17.89 -21.86 -16.30
CA SER A 389 -16.86 -21.63 -17.33
C SER A 389 -15.52 -21.16 -16.74
N LEU A 390 -15.53 -20.54 -15.56
CA LEU A 390 -14.33 -20.07 -14.87
C LEU A 390 -13.84 -21.06 -13.81
N THR A 391 -14.74 -21.65 -13.02
CA THR A 391 -14.36 -22.48 -11.85
C THR A 391 -14.26 -23.97 -12.13
N ASP A 392 -15.09 -24.48 -13.04
CA ASP A 392 -15.19 -25.91 -13.37
C ASP A 392 -15.68 -26.08 -14.82
N PRO A 393 -14.82 -25.80 -15.81
CA PRO A 393 -15.24 -25.74 -17.21
C PRO A 393 -15.54 -27.13 -17.78
N ASP A 394 -16.60 -27.23 -18.58
CA ASP A 394 -17.04 -28.45 -19.25
C ASP A 394 -16.01 -28.92 -20.30
N GLU A 395 -15.39 -27.97 -20.99
CA GLU A 395 -14.36 -28.23 -21.98
C GLU A 395 -13.30 -27.12 -21.97
N THR A 396 -12.05 -27.49 -22.18
CA THR A 396 -10.93 -26.55 -22.26
C THR A 396 -10.06 -26.80 -23.47
N ARG A 397 -9.43 -25.73 -23.96
CA ARG A 397 -8.40 -25.81 -24.99
C ARG A 397 -7.27 -24.85 -24.64
N SER A 398 -6.03 -25.28 -24.85
CA SER A 398 -4.85 -24.46 -24.57
C SER A 398 -3.88 -24.44 -25.74
N GLY A 399 -2.97 -23.46 -25.68
CA GLY A 399 -1.85 -23.33 -26.59
C GLY A 399 -0.99 -22.13 -26.20
N SER A 400 -0.05 -21.78 -27.07
CA SER A 400 0.79 -20.60 -26.87
C SER A 400 1.03 -19.86 -28.18
N PHE A 401 1.37 -18.58 -28.05
CA PHE A 401 1.93 -17.76 -29.10
C PHE A 401 3.33 -17.32 -28.69
N VAL A 402 4.29 -17.52 -29.59
CA VAL A 402 5.72 -17.28 -29.34
C VAL A 402 6.31 -16.18 -30.24
N ALA A 403 5.43 -15.39 -30.87
CA ALA A 403 5.83 -14.28 -31.72
C ALA A 403 4.88 -13.09 -31.50
N SER A 404 5.38 -11.87 -31.67
CA SER A 404 4.59 -10.63 -31.57
C SER A 404 3.63 -10.42 -32.76
N GLY A 405 2.73 -9.43 -32.65
CA GLY A 405 1.84 -9.02 -33.74
C GLY A 405 0.63 -9.95 -33.99
N GLU A 406 0.09 -9.90 -35.22
CA GLU A 406 -1.10 -10.66 -35.61
C GLU A 406 -0.81 -12.16 -35.72
N GLN A 407 -1.59 -12.96 -35.00
CA GLN A 407 -1.44 -14.42 -34.97
C GLN A 407 -2.45 -15.11 -35.89
N ASP A 408 -2.04 -16.27 -36.40
CA ASP A 408 -2.94 -17.14 -37.17
C ASP A 408 -4.16 -17.54 -36.33
N PRO A 409 -5.36 -17.62 -36.94
CA PRO A 409 -6.57 -18.03 -36.23
C PRO A 409 -6.42 -19.41 -35.60
N VAL A 410 -6.66 -19.47 -34.29
CA VAL A 410 -6.69 -20.73 -33.55
C VAL A 410 -8.09 -21.30 -33.63
N GLY A 411 -8.24 -22.43 -34.33
CA GLY A 411 -9.48 -23.20 -34.25
C GLY A 411 -9.70 -23.71 -32.83
N MET A 412 -10.86 -23.47 -32.23
CA MET A 412 -11.24 -23.93 -30.89
C MET A 412 -12.20 -25.12 -30.93
N ARG A 413 -13.31 -24.95 -31.67
CA ARG A 413 -14.44 -25.90 -31.76
C ARG A 413 -15.02 -26.33 -30.40
N LEU A 414 -15.11 -25.39 -29.47
CA LEU A 414 -15.70 -25.59 -28.14
C LEU A 414 -17.20 -25.30 -28.15
N THR A 415 -17.99 -26.02 -27.37
CA THR A 415 -19.45 -25.77 -27.25
C THR A 415 -19.81 -25.45 -25.80
N GLY A 416 -20.54 -24.35 -25.56
CA GLY A 416 -21.00 -23.97 -24.22
C GLY A 416 -21.80 -22.67 -24.22
N HIS A 417 -22.32 -22.28 -23.06
CA HIS A 417 -23.11 -21.05 -22.93
C HIS A 417 -22.24 -19.80 -22.83
N SER A 418 -21.06 -19.90 -22.22
CA SER A 418 -20.11 -18.79 -22.07
C SER A 418 -18.69 -19.27 -22.31
N LEU A 419 -17.85 -18.35 -22.78
CA LEU A 419 -16.43 -18.55 -22.97
C LEU A 419 -15.64 -17.58 -22.10
N PHE A 420 -14.62 -18.09 -21.43
CA PHE A 420 -13.50 -17.31 -20.90
C PHE A 420 -12.22 -17.69 -21.63
N ILE A 421 -11.36 -16.71 -21.85
CA ILE A 421 -10.00 -16.94 -22.34
C ILE A 421 -9.05 -16.41 -21.26
N ARG A 422 -8.30 -17.32 -20.63
CA ARG A 422 -7.17 -16.96 -19.79
C ARG A 422 -5.97 -16.71 -20.68
N LEU A 423 -5.37 -15.52 -20.59
CA LEU A 423 -4.05 -15.23 -21.16
C LEU A 423 -3.05 -15.17 -20.02
N ALA A 424 -1.89 -15.77 -20.18
CA ALA A 424 -0.92 -15.89 -19.09
C ALA A 424 0.51 -15.98 -19.61
N ASN A 425 1.46 -15.79 -18.69
CA ASN A 425 2.81 -16.29 -18.81
C ASN A 425 3.28 -16.77 -17.44
N SER A 426 3.99 -17.91 -17.43
CA SER A 426 4.69 -18.43 -16.26
C SER A 426 6.06 -19.03 -16.61
N THR A 427 6.56 -18.72 -17.81
CA THR A 427 7.86 -19.18 -18.27
C THR A 427 8.95 -18.16 -17.91
N LEU A 428 10.09 -18.68 -17.43
CA LEU A 428 11.24 -17.88 -17.01
C LEU A 428 11.78 -17.03 -18.16
N ASP A 429 12.13 -15.77 -17.86
CA ASP A 429 12.66 -14.81 -18.83
C ASP A 429 11.78 -14.65 -20.07
N LYS A 430 10.46 -14.63 -19.85
CA LYS A 430 9.48 -14.36 -20.90
C LYS A 430 8.54 -13.22 -20.52
N VAL A 431 8.12 -12.48 -21.53
CA VAL A 431 7.14 -11.41 -21.45
C VAL A 431 5.96 -11.69 -22.38
N TRP A 432 4.84 -11.01 -22.15
CA TRP A 432 3.67 -11.07 -23.03
C TRP A 432 2.87 -9.78 -22.98
N SER A 433 2.16 -9.50 -24.06
CA SER A 433 1.13 -8.46 -24.13
C SER A 433 0.08 -8.86 -25.17
N CYS A 434 -1.16 -8.44 -24.96
CA CYS A 434 -2.25 -8.69 -25.89
C CYS A 434 -3.07 -7.42 -26.08
N GLU A 435 -3.21 -6.98 -27.33
CA GLU A 435 -3.95 -5.77 -27.67
C GLU A 435 -5.40 -6.07 -28.05
N ARG A 436 -5.61 -7.18 -28.76
CA ARG A 436 -6.95 -7.54 -29.27
C ARG A 436 -7.15 -9.04 -29.32
N LEU A 437 -8.33 -9.47 -28.89
CA LEU A 437 -8.87 -10.79 -29.14
C LEU A 437 -10.17 -10.65 -29.92
N ASN A 438 -10.34 -11.39 -31.02
CA ASN A 438 -11.66 -11.56 -31.63
C ASN A 438 -12.03 -13.04 -31.64
N VAL A 439 -13.26 -13.31 -31.23
CA VAL A 439 -13.81 -14.66 -31.11
C VAL A 439 -14.88 -14.84 -32.17
N GLN A 440 -14.80 -15.96 -32.89
CA GLN A 440 -15.83 -16.39 -33.85
C GLN A 440 -16.72 -17.44 -33.20
N ALA A 441 -18.03 -17.15 -33.16
CA ALA A 441 -19.03 -18.00 -32.54
C ALA A 441 -20.25 -18.16 -33.46
N LEU A 442 -20.88 -19.33 -33.43
CA LEU A 442 -22.14 -19.65 -34.10
C LEU A 442 -23.13 -20.28 -33.12
N PRO A 443 -24.45 -20.25 -33.39
CA PRO A 443 -25.41 -21.03 -32.62
C PRO A 443 -25.05 -22.53 -32.65
N ALA A 444 -25.15 -23.21 -31.51
CA ALA A 444 -25.05 -24.66 -31.47
C ALA A 444 -26.43 -25.27 -31.72
N GLY A 445 -26.56 -26.01 -32.83
CA GLY A 445 -27.82 -26.64 -33.25
C GLY A 445 -28.00 -26.55 -34.77
N GLN A 446 -28.82 -27.44 -35.34
CA GLN A 446 -29.25 -27.34 -36.72
C GLN A 446 -30.30 -26.22 -36.79
N GLU A 447 -30.03 -25.11 -37.48
CA GLU A 447 -31.10 -24.21 -37.92
C GLU A 447 -31.96 -24.98 -38.93
N GLY A 448 -32.91 -25.74 -38.41
CA GLY A 448 -33.97 -26.34 -39.21
C GLY A 448 -34.88 -25.22 -39.70
N LEU A 449 -34.73 -24.85 -40.97
CA LEU A 449 -35.83 -24.34 -41.77
C LEU A 449 -36.77 -25.48 -42.15
#